data_AF-A0AAD7XSI7-F1
#
_entry.id   AF-A0AAD7XSI7-F1
#
_cell.length_a   1.000
_cell.length_b   1.000
_cell.length_c   1.000
_cell.angle_alpha   90.00
_cell.angle_beta   90.00
_cell.angle_gamma   90.00
#
_symmetry.space_group_name_H-M   'P 1'
#
loop_
_entity.id
_entity.type
_entity.pdbx_description
1 polymer ?
#
loop_
_entity_poly.entity_id
_entity_poly.type
_entity_poly.pdbx_seq_one_letter_code
_entity_poly.pdbx_strand_id
1 'polypeptide(L)'
;MDTIGPEVSLPFGKELAANEKKTRDKAVRSLKKFIATGADLSKSDLLKLWKGLFYCYWMSDKPLVQQALAQDLGSLLLDLSTDSFIPFLEAFWEIHCTQWHGIDRIRLDKYYMLLRRMIFFAFLYLANQDWNEEMTEAYMTMLLEGPMHPTDRSKPDSIRYHIIDIYFEELDKILELQREQGEEIHLDMDAIKRPLVVSSKDAINKVTRKKAKEALAARKQQEKEDEDEEKEEDENVEDASEEPEQVQVEEEKIASEESEPEQDVEEEVKPKKSSSSSKKRKASTKKQSKKRKL
;
A
#
# COMPACT_ATOMS: atom_id res chain seq x y z
N MET A 1 17.21 37.57 17.14
CA MET A 1 17.72 37.73 15.77
C MET A 1 17.58 36.36 15.14
N ASP A 2 16.40 36.08 14.60
CA ASP A 2 16.10 34.77 14.04
C ASP A 2 16.66 34.72 12.63
N THR A 3 17.71 33.92 12.47
CA THR A 3 18.26 33.57 11.18
C THR A 3 17.22 32.74 10.43
N ILE A 4 16.50 33.39 9.54
CA ILE A 4 15.66 32.77 8.52
C ILE A 4 16.59 31.90 7.68
N GLY A 5 16.56 30.58 7.92
CA GLY A 5 17.19 29.60 7.04
C GLY A 5 16.65 29.75 5.62
N PRO A 6 17.38 29.31 4.59
CA PRO A 6 16.96 29.47 3.21
C PRO A 6 15.57 28.85 3.03
N GLU A 7 14.59 29.67 2.67
CA GLU A 7 13.24 29.21 2.32
C GLU A 7 13.40 28.23 1.15
N VAL A 8 13.26 26.93 1.41
CA VAL A 8 13.26 25.90 0.36
C VAL A 8 11.96 26.08 -0.41
N SER A 9 12.00 26.98 -1.39
CA SER A 9 10.89 27.19 -2.31
C SER A 9 10.65 25.89 -3.06
N LEU A 10 9.51 25.24 -2.79
CA LEU A 10 9.07 24.05 -3.51
C LEU A 10 9.06 24.34 -5.02
N PRO A 11 9.98 23.76 -5.81
CA PRO A 11 10.23 24.22 -7.18
C PRO A 11 9.08 23.94 -8.15
N PHE A 12 8.05 23.22 -7.71
CA PHE A 12 6.94 22.72 -8.52
C PHE A 12 5.55 23.06 -7.96
N GLY A 13 5.42 23.86 -6.89
CA GLY A 13 4.12 24.15 -6.26
C GLY A 13 3.07 24.74 -7.22
N LYS A 14 3.48 25.63 -8.13
CA LYS A 14 2.61 26.18 -9.19
C LYS A 14 2.29 25.16 -10.29
N GLU A 15 3.21 24.24 -10.57
CA GLU A 15 3.07 23.24 -11.63
C GLU A 15 2.07 22.14 -11.24
N LEU A 16 1.97 21.81 -9.95
CA LEU A 16 0.99 20.86 -9.42
C LEU A 16 -0.46 21.31 -9.63
N ALA A 17 -0.72 22.62 -9.60
CA ALA A 17 -2.04 23.20 -9.83
C ALA A 17 -2.27 23.67 -11.29
N ALA A 18 -1.39 23.32 -12.23
CA ALA A 18 -1.52 23.74 -13.62
C ALA A 18 -2.70 23.05 -14.33
N ASN A 19 -3.35 23.74 -15.28
CA ASN A 19 -4.46 23.16 -16.06
C ASN A 19 -4.02 22.00 -16.97
N GLU A 20 -2.78 22.06 -17.48
CA GLU A 20 -2.23 21.06 -18.39
C GLU A 20 -1.83 19.77 -17.65
N LYS A 21 -2.45 18.63 -18.01
CA LYS A 21 -2.15 17.32 -17.42
C LYS A 21 -0.65 16.99 -17.50
N LYS A 22 -0.02 17.23 -18.66
CA LYS A 22 1.40 16.93 -18.86
C LYS A 22 2.31 17.67 -17.88
N THR A 23 1.95 18.91 -17.54
CA THR A 23 2.67 19.73 -16.56
C THR A 23 2.52 19.14 -15.16
N ARG A 24 1.30 18.80 -14.75
CA ARG A 24 1.04 18.16 -13.45
C ARG A 24 1.74 16.81 -13.31
N ASP A 25 1.65 15.95 -14.33
CA ASP A 25 2.32 14.64 -14.33
C ASP A 25 3.84 14.78 -14.18
N LYS A 26 4.44 15.80 -14.81
CA LYS A 26 5.86 16.10 -14.67
C LYS A 26 6.18 16.57 -13.25
N ALA A 27 5.35 17.44 -12.68
CA ALA A 27 5.50 17.94 -11.33
C ALA A 27 5.42 16.82 -10.28
N VAL A 28 4.45 15.89 -10.39
CA VAL A 28 4.34 14.73 -9.50
C VAL A 28 5.56 13.80 -9.61
N ARG A 29 6.07 13.56 -10.82
CA ARG A 29 7.33 12.79 -11.00
C ARG A 29 8.54 13.50 -10.40
N SER A 30 8.62 14.82 -10.49
CA SER A 30 9.69 15.60 -9.86
C SER A 30 9.57 15.57 -8.34
N LEU A 31 8.35 15.63 -7.80
CA LEU A 31 8.08 15.52 -6.38
C LEU A 31 8.54 14.18 -5.82
N LYS A 32 8.23 13.06 -6.50
CA LYS A 32 8.68 11.72 -6.07
C LYS A 32 10.20 11.66 -5.93
N LYS A 33 10.93 12.21 -6.90
CA LYS A 33 12.39 12.31 -6.84
C LYS A 33 12.88 13.20 -5.72
N PHE A 34 12.20 14.31 -5.46
CA PHE A 34 12.56 15.26 -4.41
C PHE A 34 12.35 14.66 -3.01
N ILE A 35 11.22 13.99 -2.78
CA ILE A 35 10.94 13.26 -1.52
C ILE A 35 12.03 12.22 -1.25
N ALA A 36 12.40 11.44 -2.27
CA ALA A 36 13.46 10.43 -2.16
C ALA A 36 14.86 10.99 -1.85
N THR A 37 15.08 12.31 -1.93
CA THR A 37 16.35 12.92 -1.47
C THR A 37 16.44 13.10 0.04
N GLY A 38 15.35 12.86 0.78
CA GLY A 38 15.29 13.09 2.22
C GLY A 38 15.36 14.58 2.59
N ALA A 39 14.80 15.44 1.74
CA ALA A 39 14.81 16.88 1.99
C ALA A 39 13.92 17.20 3.21
N ASP A 40 14.50 17.87 4.20
CA ASP A 40 13.77 18.36 5.36
C ASP A 40 12.83 19.49 4.95
N LEU A 41 11.52 19.24 5.07
CA LEU A 41 10.47 20.17 4.70
C LEU A 41 9.81 20.71 5.96
N SER A 42 9.76 22.04 6.08
CA SER A 42 9.01 22.67 7.16
C SER A 42 7.52 22.34 7.06
N LYS A 43 6.80 22.40 8.20
CA LYS A 43 5.34 22.25 8.22
C LYS A 43 4.64 23.18 7.21
N SER A 44 5.11 24.41 7.07
CA SER A 44 4.56 25.37 6.09
C SER A 44 4.71 24.89 4.65
N ASP A 45 5.86 24.29 4.32
CA ASP A 45 6.12 23.78 2.99
C ASP A 45 5.29 22.52 2.72
N LEU A 46 5.17 21.62 3.69
CA LEU A 46 4.28 20.45 3.59
C LEU A 46 2.81 20.86 3.36
N LEU A 47 2.32 21.89 4.02
CA LEU A 47 0.95 22.41 3.80
C LEU A 47 0.80 23.04 2.42
N LYS A 48 1.78 23.82 1.94
CA LYS A 48 1.77 24.37 0.56
C LYS A 48 1.79 23.24 -0.47
N LEU A 49 2.61 22.21 -0.24
CA LEU A 49 2.72 21.02 -1.08
C LEU A 49 1.38 20.31 -1.19
N TRP A 50 0.79 19.93 -0.05
CA TRP A 50 -0.47 19.20 -0.02
C TRP A 50 -1.63 20.01 -0.57
N LYS A 51 -1.62 21.34 -0.40
CA LYS A 51 -2.58 22.21 -1.09
C LYS A 51 -2.41 22.13 -2.61
N GLY A 52 -1.18 22.12 -3.13
CA GLY A 52 -0.91 21.91 -4.55
C GLY A 52 -1.39 20.54 -5.05
N LEU A 53 -1.13 19.48 -4.29
CA LEU A 53 -1.57 18.12 -4.60
C LEU A 53 -3.08 17.96 -4.55
N PHE A 54 -3.75 18.61 -3.60
CA PHE A 54 -5.21 18.64 -3.51
C PHE A 54 -5.83 19.16 -4.81
N TYR A 55 -5.33 20.27 -5.35
CA TYR A 55 -5.82 20.81 -6.63
C TYR A 55 -5.31 20.03 -7.85
N CYS A 56 -4.14 19.38 -7.78
CA CYS A 56 -3.72 18.43 -8.80
C CYS A 56 -4.73 17.28 -8.95
N TYR A 57 -5.18 16.75 -7.82
CA TYR A 57 -6.19 15.69 -7.76
C TYR A 57 -7.58 16.22 -8.17
N TRP A 58 -7.91 17.45 -7.79
CA TRP A 58 -9.14 18.15 -8.20
C TRP A 58 -9.31 18.16 -9.72
N MET A 59 -8.24 18.45 -10.46
CA MET A 59 -8.23 18.53 -11.93
C MET A 59 -8.14 17.16 -12.65
N SER A 60 -8.25 16.05 -11.91
CA SER A 60 -8.22 14.70 -12.47
C SER A 60 -9.64 14.16 -12.66
N ASP A 61 -10.10 14.11 -13.91
CA ASP A 61 -11.50 13.80 -14.24
C ASP A 61 -11.71 12.37 -14.75
N LYS A 62 -10.68 11.72 -15.32
CA LYS A 62 -10.83 10.36 -15.88
C LYS A 62 -10.64 9.31 -14.77
N PRO A 63 -11.55 8.32 -14.61
CA PRO A 63 -11.48 7.32 -13.54
C PRO A 63 -10.13 6.61 -13.41
N LEU A 64 -9.59 6.09 -14.51
CA LEU A 64 -8.27 5.42 -14.51
C LEU A 64 -7.12 6.36 -14.11
N VAL A 65 -7.24 7.65 -14.46
CA VAL A 65 -6.25 8.66 -14.06
C VAL A 65 -6.38 8.98 -12.57
N GLN A 66 -7.59 9.03 -12.03
CA GLN A 66 -7.83 9.24 -10.60
C GLN A 66 -7.26 8.10 -9.77
N GLN A 67 -7.47 6.85 -10.19
CA GLN A 67 -6.95 5.65 -9.54
C GLN A 67 -5.42 5.64 -9.55
N ALA A 68 -4.81 5.81 -10.73
CA ALA A 68 -3.36 5.85 -10.87
C ALA A 68 -2.75 6.99 -10.03
N LEU A 69 -3.34 8.19 -10.05
CA LEU A 69 -2.82 9.31 -9.27
C LEU A 69 -2.99 9.08 -7.76
N ALA A 70 -4.09 8.50 -7.30
CA ALA A 70 -4.25 8.17 -5.88
C ALA A 70 -3.21 7.14 -5.41
N GLN A 71 -2.92 6.14 -6.26
CA GLN A 71 -1.85 5.19 -6.03
C GLN A 71 -0.47 5.88 -5.97
N ASP A 72 -0.17 6.73 -6.96
CA ASP A 72 1.10 7.45 -7.01
C ASP A 72 1.30 8.33 -5.76
N LEU A 73 0.27 9.08 -5.35
CA LEU A 73 0.32 9.95 -4.18
C LEU A 73 0.47 9.17 -2.87
N GLY A 74 -0.26 8.06 -2.70
CA GLY A 74 -0.09 7.18 -1.54
C GLY A 74 1.31 6.57 -1.47
N SER A 75 1.84 6.13 -2.62
CA SER A 75 3.17 5.51 -2.70
C SER A 75 4.32 6.45 -2.30
N LEU A 76 4.10 7.77 -2.28
CA LEU A 76 5.09 8.73 -1.80
C LEU A 76 5.48 8.47 -0.34
N LEU A 77 4.58 7.89 0.47
CA LEU A 77 4.88 7.55 1.86
C LEU A 77 6.06 6.58 1.97
N LEU A 78 6.18 5.64 1.03
CA LEU A 78 7.23 4.63 1.04
C LEU A 78 8.61 5.18 0.68
N ASP A 79 8.68 6.38 0.09
CA ASP A 79 9.93 7.05 -0.26
C ASP A 79 10.38 8.07 0.82
N LEU A 80 9.61 8.25 1.90
CA LEU A 80 9.91 9.19 2.98
C LEU A 80 10.93 8.62 3.96
N SER A 81 11.77 9.50 4.51
CA SER A 81 12.50 9.19 5.74
C SER A 81 11.53 9.07 6.92
N THR A 82 11.94 8.29 7.92
CA THR A 82 11.22 8.06 9.18
C THR A 82 10.77 9.39 9.82
N ASP A 83 11.68 10.37 9.90
CA ASP A 83 11.40 11.69 10.50
C ASP A 83 10.34 12.51 9.73
N SER A 84 10.20 12.27 8.43
CA SER A 84 9.25 13.00 7.57
C SER A 84 7.88 12.32 7.46
N PHE A 85 7.75 11.06 7.86
CA PHE A 85 6.53 10.27 7.68
C PHE A 85 5.32 10.89 8.37
N ILE A 86 5.41 11.15 9.68
CA ILE A 86 4.31 11.72 10.48
C ILE A 86 3.99 13.16 10.04
N PRO A 87 4.96 14.10 9.94
CA PRO A 87 4.66 15.47 9.48
C PRO A 87 4.00 15.53 8.09
N PHE A 88 4.39 14.62 7.18
CA PHE A 88 3.81 14.56 5.85
C PHE A 88 2.33 14.14 5.88
N LEU A 89 1.98 13.16 6.72
CA LEU A 89 0.60 12.72 6.94
C LEU A 89 -0.24 13.75 7.70
N GLU A 90 0.32 14.41 8.71
CA GLU A 90 -0.35 15.51 9.42
C GLU A 90 -0.79 16.60 8.45
N ALA A 91 0.12 17.05 7.57
CA ALA A 91 -0.19 18.06 6.57
C ALA A 91 -1.24 17.57 5.55
N PHE A 92 -1.21 16.29 5.17
CA PHE A 92 -2.25 15.68 4.33
C PHE A 92 -3.63 15.82 4.98
N TRP A 93 -3.77 15.36 6.21
CA TRP A 93 -5.04 15.37 6.92
C TRP A 93 -5.51 16.79 7.27
N GLU A 94 -4.60 17.69 7.62
CA GLU A 94 -4.90 19.10 7.88
C GLU A 94 -5.53 19.76 6.65
N ILE A 95 -4.93 19.57 5.47
CA ILE A 95 -5.48 20.07 4.20
C ILE A 95 -6.83 19.45 3.89
N HIS A 96 -6.97 18.13 3.99
CA HIS A 96 -8.21 17.45 3.64
C HIS A 96 -9.35 17.79 4.60
N CYS A 97 -9.11 17.85 5.91
CA CYS A 97 -10.12 18.28 6.88
C CYS A 97 -10.57 19.72 6.63
N THR A 98 -9.63 20.62 6.33
CA THR A 98 -9.92 22.04 6.11
C THR A 98 -10.70 22.29 4.82
N GLN A 99 -10.34 21.60 3.73
CA GLN A 99 -10.94 21.81 2.41
C GLN A 99 -12.21 20.96 2.16
N TRP A 100 -12.52 19.99 3.03
CA TRP A 100 -13.52 18.95 2.75
C TRP A 100 -14.89 19.48 2.33
N HIS A 101 -15.41 20.46 3.08
CA HIS A 101 -16.74 21.05 2.81
C HIS A 101 -16.78 21.87 1.52
N GLY A 102 -15.62 22.22 0.94
CA GLY A 102 -15.51 22.87 -0.35
C GLY A 102 -15.56 21.92 -1.54
N ILE A 103 -15.53 20.60 -1.32
CA ILE A 103 -15.60 19.59 -2.37
C ILE A 103 -17.08 19.40 -2.76
N ASP A 104 -17.39 19.61 -4.04
CA ASP A 104 -18.71 19.34 -4.56
C ASP A 104 -18.97 17.84 -4.73
N ARG A 105 -20.25 17.46 -4.70
CA ARG A 105 -20.69 16.06 -4.61
C ARG A 105 -20.12 15.15 -5.69
N ILE A 106 -19.96 15.62 -6.93
CA ILE A 106 -19.46 14.79 -8.04
C ILE A 106 -17.95 14.50 -7.94
N ARG A 107 -17.24 15.20 -7.06
CA ARG A 107 -15.80 14.98 -6.80
C ARG A 107 -15.53 14.19 -5.52
N LEU A 108 -16.51 14.01 -4.64
CA LEU A 108 -16.29 13.38 -3.34
C LEU A 108 -15.74 11.95 -3.45
N ASP A 109 -16.28 11.14 -4.36
CA ASP A 109 -15.92 9.71 -4.47
C ASP A 109 -14.42 9.49 -4.73
N LYS A 110 -13.81 10.32 -5.59
CA LYS A 110 -12.37 10.22 -5.84
C LYS A 110 -11.55 10.62 -4.62
N TYR A 111 -12.01 11.61 -3.84
CA TYR A 111 -11.30 12.00 -2.62
C TYR A 111 -11.41 10.92 -1.53
N TYR A 112 -12.55 10.24 -1.41
CA TYR A 112 -12.65 9.05 -0.55
C TYR A 112 -11.66 7.96 -0.99
N MET A 113 -11.55 7.68 -2.29
CA MET A 113 -10.53 6.76 -2.80
C MET A 113 -9.09 7.21 -2.45
N LEU A 114 -8.79 8.51 -2.49
CA LEU A 114 -7.49 9.04 -2.07
C LEU A 114 -7.25 8.82 -0.57
N LEU A 115 -8.22 9.12 0.30
CA LEU A 115 -8.11 8.85 1.74
C LEU A 115 -7.82 7.38 2.01
N ARG A 116 -8.53 6.49 1.30
CA ARG A 116 -8.35 5.04 1.38
C ARG A 116 -6.92 4.62 1.02
N ARG A 117 -6.38 5.13 -0.09
CA ARG A 117 -4.99 4.85 -0.50
C ARG A 117 -3.98 5.38 0.51
N MET A 118 -4.23 6.55 1.11
CA MET A 118 -3.33 7.10 2.13
C MET A 118 -3.28 6.24 3.40
N ILE A 119 -4.42 5.67 3.84
CA ILE A 119 -4.44 4.72 4.97
C ILE A 119 -3.71 3.44 4.60
N PHE A 120 -4.01 2.85 3.43
CA PHE A 120 -3.33 1.65 2.93
C PHE A 120 -1.81 1.81 2.94
N PHE A 121 -1.29 2.90 2.33
CA PHE A 121 0.15 3.12 2.26
C PHE A 121 0.77 3.53 3.60
N ALA A 122 0.01 4.10 4.53
CA ALA A 122 0.50 4.34 5.88
C ALA A 122 0.68 3.02 6.64
N PHE A 123 -0.27 2.08 6.55
CA PHE A 123 -0.09 0.74 7.11
C PHE A 123 1.03 -0.03 6.42
N LEU A 124 1.14 0.05 5.09
CA LEU A 124 2.24 -0.58 4.37
C LEU A 124 3.61 -0.01 4.81
N TYR A 125 3.68 1.30 5.08
CA TYR A 125 4.90 1.89 5.64
C TYR A 125 5.22 1.32 7.02
N LEU A 126 4.23 1.23 7.92
CA LEU A 126 4.42 0.65 9.26
C LEU A 126 4.85 -0.82 9.19
N ALA A 127 4.21 -1.61 8.32
CA ALA A 127 4.58 -3.01 8.07
C ALA A 127 6.02 -3.13 7.57
N ASN A 128 6.45 -2.28 6.63
CA ASN A 128 7.84 -2.23 6.16
C ASN A 128 8.83 -1.76 7.23
N GLN A 129 8.35 -1.19 8.34
CA GLN A 129 9.13 -0.85 9.53
C GLN A 129 8.91 -1.86 10.66
N ASP A 130 8.43 -3.06 10.33
CA ASP A 130 8.15 -4.15 11.25
C ASP A 130 7.28 -3.72 12.43
N TRP A 131 6.25 -2.91 12.12
CA TRP A 131 5.27 -2.40 13.08
C TRP A 131 5.88 -1.69 14.29
N ASN A 132 7.08 -1.09 14.13
CA ASN A 132 7.81 -0.39 15.18
C ASN A 132 6.88 0.37 16.14
N GLU A 133 6.94 0.03 17.43
CA GLU A 133 5.98 0.48 18.44
C GLU A 133 5.89 2.01 18.54
N GLU A 134 7.02 2.70 18.53
CA GLU A 134 7.08 4.17 18.61
C GLU A 134 6.43 4.83 17.39
N MET A 135 6.75 4.33 16.19
CA MET A 135 6.18 4.87 14.94
C MET A 135 4.69 4.54 14.82
N THR A 136 4.28 3.33 15.21
CA THR A 136 2.88 2.92 15.24
C THR A 136 2.09 3.83 16.18
N GLU A 137 2.58 4.06 17.40
CA GLU A 137 1.90 4.91 18.37
C GLU A 137 1.88 6.39 17.94
N ALA A 138 2.94 6.88 17.30
CA ALA A 138 2.98 8.22 16.71
C ALA A 138 1.90 8.37 15.61
N TYR A 139 1.75 7.37 14.73
CA TYR A 139 0.70 7.38 13.70
C TYR A 139 -0.71 7.35 14.30
N MET A 140 -0.94 6.52 15.32
CA MET A 140 -2.23 6.47 16.03
C MET A 140 -2.56 7.79 16.73
N THR A 141 -1.55 8.46 17.30
CA THR A 141 -1.70 9.77 17.93
C THR A 141 -2.03 10.81 16.89
N MET A 142 -1.34 10.82 15.75
CA MET A 142 -1.63 11.71 14.64
C MET A 142 -3.07 11.56 14.13
N LEU A 143 -3.58 10.32 14.00
CA LEU A 143 -4.99 10.11 13.63
C LEU A 143 -5.95 10.75 14.65
N LEU A 144 -5.68 10.59 15.93
CA LEU A 144 -6.49 11.13 17.03
C LEU A 144 -6.39 12.65 17.20
N GLU A 145 -5.28 13.28 16.86
CA GLU A 145 -5.14 14.74 16.87
C GLU A 145 -5.65 15.37 15.56
N GLY A 146 -5.63 14.60 14.48
CA GLY A 146 -6.02 15.02 13.14
C GLY A 146 -7.45 14.62 12.78
N PRO A 147 -7.66 13.72 11.82
CA PRO A 147 -8.97 13.47 11.22
C PRO A 147 -9.95 12.77 12.16
N MET A 148 -9.47 11.98 13.12
CA MET A 148 -10.29 11.21 14.06
C MET A 148 -10.46 11.88 15.43
N HIS A 149 -10.16 13.18 15.53
CA HIS A 149 -10.27 13.88 16.81
C HIS A 149 -11.66 13.71 17.43
N PRO A 150 -11.75 13.24 18.71
CA PRO A 150 -13.02 12.80 19.29
C PRO A 150 -14.00 13.97 19.51
N THR A 151 -13.50 15.13 19.92
CA THR A 151 -14.34 16.26 20.32
C THR A 151 -14.27 17.48 19.40
N ASP A 152 -13.28 17.57 18.50
CA ASP A 152 -13.13 18.70 17.59
C ASP A 152 -14.14 18.63 16.44
N ARG A 153 -15.06 19.59 16.42
CA ARG A 153 -16.11 19.74 15.41
C ARG A 153 -15.61 20.36 14.11
N SER A 154 -14.41 20.93 14.09
CA SER A 154 -13.80 21.46 12.87
C SER A 154 -13.47 20.35 11.88
N LYS A 155 -13.17 19.15 12.39
CA LYS A 155 -12.90 17.98 11.56
C LYS A 155 -14.22 17.44 10.97
N PRO A 156 -14.29 17.14 9.66
CA PRO A 156 -15.51 16.64 9.03
C PRO A 156 -15.91 15.23 9.49
N ASP A 157 -17.15 15.04 9.91
CA ASP A 157 -17.69 13.73 10.29
C ASP A 157 -17.65 12.72 9.14
N SER A 158 -17.81 13.18 7.91
CA SER A 158 -17.71 12.37 6.69
C SER A 158 -16.34 11.71 6.51
N ILE A 159 -15.26 12.37 6.94
CA ILE A 159 -13.92 11.77 6.94
C ILE A 159 -13.84 10.73 8.04
N ARG A 160 -14.26 11.06 9.27
CA ARG A 160 -14.27 10.12 10.41
C ARG A 160 -15.02 8.83 10.10
N TYR A 161 -16.21 8.94 9.53
CA TYR A 161 -17.01 7.77 9.16
C TYR A 161 -16.31 6.93 8.11
N HIS A 162 -15.76 7.57 7.08
CA HIS A 162 -15.06 6.85 6.05
C HIS A 162 -13.86 6.09 6.59
N ILE A 163 -13.03 6.73 7.43
CA ILE A 163 -11.89 6.06 8.07
C ILE A 163 -12.37 4.84 8.86
N ILE A 164 -13.36 5.00 9.74
CA ILE A 164 -13.90 3.87 10.54
C ILE A 164 -14.38 2.73 9.64
N ASP A 165 -15.07 3.05 8.54
CA ASP A 165 -15.65 2.05 7.64
C ASP A 165 -14.58 1.25 6.88
N ILE A 166 -13.38 1.81 6.65
CA ILE A 166 -12.32 1.15 5.87
C ILE A 166 -11.10 0.69 6.68
N TYR A 167 -10.99 1.10 7.95
CA TYR A 167 -9.75 1.00 8.73
C TYR A 167 -9.20 -0.43 8.79
N PHE A 168 -10.03 -1.38 9.22
CA PHE A 168 -9.62 -2.79 9.30
C PHE A 168 -9.53 -3.45 7.92
N GLU A 169 -10.37 -3.06 6.95
CA GLU A 169 -10.29 -3.60 5.59
C GLU A 169 -8.95 -3.25 4.92
N GLU A 170 -8.41 -2.05 5.14
CA GLU A 170 -7.09 -1.69 4.61
C GLU A 170 -5.95 -2.33 5.42
N LEU A 171 -6.11 -2.53 6.72
CA LEU A 171 -5.14 -3.26 7.55
C LEU A 171 -5.02 -4.72 7.09
N ASP A 172 -6.14 -5.40 6.90
CA ASP A 172 -6.18 -6.83 6.53
C ASP A 172 -5.47 -7.09 5.21
N LYS A 173 -5.62 -6.17 4.24
CA LYS A 173 -4.87 -6.25 2.97
C LYS A 173 -3.36 -6.18 3.17
N ILE A 174 -2.87 -5.42 4.14
CA ILE A 174 -1.43 -5.36 4.44
C ILE A 174 -0.99 -6.64 5.14
N LEU A 175 -1.75 -7.12 6.11
CA LEU A 175 -1.43 -8.37 6.81
C LEU A 175 -1.42 -9.57 5.85
N GLU A 176 -2.36 -9.62 4.91
CA GLU A 176 -2.37 -10.66 3.87
C GLU A 176 -1.14 -10.58 2.97
N LEU A 177 -0.73 -9.37 2.56
CA LEU A 177 0.51 -9.18 1.80
C LEU A 177 1.77 -9.64 2.57
N GLN A 178 1.82 -9.45 3.90
CA GLN A 178 2.93 -9.92 4.73
C GLN A 178 2.92 -11.45 4.84
N ARG A 179 1.75 -12.06 5.04
CA ARG A 179 1.58 -13.53 5.07
C ARG A 179 1.98 -14.17 3.74
N GLU A 180 1.56 -13.61 2.61
CA GLU A 180 1.95 -14.09 1.27
C GLU A 180 3.48 -14.02 1.05
N GLN A 181 4.15 -13.08 1.70
CA GLN A 181 5.61 -12.93 1.65
C GLN A 181 6.33 -13.80 2.68
N GLY A 182 5.59 -14.47 3.57
CA GLY A 182 6.15 -15.30 4.65
C GLY A 182 6.85 -14.49 5.74
N GLU A 183 6.45 -13.23 5.93
CA GLU A 183 6.99 -12.36 6.98
C GLU A 183 6.34 -12.68 8.33
N GLU A 184 7.14 -12.66 9.41
CA GLU A 184 6.61 -12.72 10.77
C GLU A 184 5.96 -11.38 11.12
N ILE A 185 4.77 -11.40 11.72
CA ILE A 185 3.97 -10.19 11.96
C ILE A 185 4.06 -9.82 13.44
N HIS A 186 4.88 -8.81 13.76
CA HIS A 186 5.05 -8.28 15.11
C HIS A 186 4.07 -7.12 15.42
N LEU A 187 2.79 -7.32 15.18
CA LEU A 187 1.78 -6.28 15.31
C LEU A 187 1.15 -6.21 16.71
N ASP A 188 1.26 -5.05 17.37
CA ASP A 188 0.45 -4.75 18.56
C ASP A 188 -0.97 -4.30 18.17
N MET A 189 -1.90 -5.26 18.17
CA MET A 189 -3.30 -5.01 17.84
C MET A 189 -4.00 -4.04 18.81
N ASP A 190 -3.56 -3.90 20.06
CA ASP A 190 -4.18 -2.97 21.01
C ASP A 190 -3.83 -1.51 20.64
N ALA A 191 -2.58 -1.27 20.24
CA ALA A 191 -2.17 0.02 19.67
C ALA A 191 -2.97 0.34 18.40
N ILE A 192 -3.09 -0.61 17.46
CA ILE A 192 -3.85 -0.42 16.21
C ILE A 192 -5.33 -0.13 16.47
N LYS A 193 -5.95 -0.79 17.45
CA LYS A 193 -7.37 -0.57 17.80
C LYS A 193 -7.59 0.78 18.49
N ARG A 194 -6.55 1.43 19.03
CA ARG A 194 -6.66 2.63 19.88
C ARG A 194 -7.50 3.76 19.29
N PRO A 195 -7.32 4.20 18.02
CA PRO A 195 -8.14 5.30 17.48
C PRO A 195 -9.64 4.99 17.45
N LEU A 196 -10.00 3.74 17.19
CA LEU A 196 -11.39 3.27 17.15
C LEU A 196 -11.94 3.10 18.57
N VAL A 197 -11.13 2.62 19.52
CA VAL A 197 -11.51 2.52 20.94
C VAL A 197 -11.84 3.90 21.50
N VAL A 198 -10.97 4.90 21.30
CA VAL A 198 -11.21 6.29 21.72
C VAL A 198 -12.46 6.84 21.03
N SER A 199 -12.59 6.65 19.72
CA SER A 199 -13.78 7.08 18.98
C SER A 199 -15.08 6.44 19.49
N SER A 200 -15.02 5.20 19.99
CA SER A 200 -16.19 4.48 20.51
C SER A 200 -16.70 5.00 21.87
N LYS A 201 -15.81 5.60 22.66
CA LYS A 201 -16.05 6.08 24.03
C LYS A 201 -16.24 7.59 24.08
N ASP A 202 -15.31 8.33 23.48
CA ASP A 202 -15.10 9.75 23.73
C ASP A 202 -15.56 10.65 22.58
N ALA A 203 -15.86 10.08 21.40
CA ALA A 203 -16.32 10.89 20.27
C ALA A 203 -17.60 11.65 20.64
N ILE A 204 -17.67 12.94 20.32
CA ILE A 204 -18.80 13.81 20.66
C ILE A 204 -20.10 13.34 19.99
N ASN A 205 -20.00 12.85 18.77
CA ASN A 205 -21.13 12.41 17.97
C ASN A 205 -21.50 10.94 18.28
N LYS A 206 -22.77 10.71 18.63
CA LYS A 206 -23.32 9.37 18.91
C LYS A 206 -23.20 8.43 17.72
N VAL A 207 -23.32 8.94 16.49
CA VAL A 207 -23.16 8.14 15.26
C VAL A 207 -21.73 7.64 15.13
N THR A 208 -20.73 8.50 15.39
CA THR A 208 -19.31 8.10 15.41
C THR A 208 -19.06 7.01 16.44
N ARG A 209 -19.57 7.19 17.67
CA ARG A 209 -19.44 6.17 18.72
C ARG A 209 -20.05 4.84 18.30
N LYS A 210 -21.26 4.87 17.72
CA LYS A 210 -21.96 3.67 17.24
C LYS A 210 -21.16 2.94 16.16
N LYS A 211 -20.73 3.65 15.10
CA LYS A 211 -19.93 3.08 14.01
C LYS A 211 -18.62 2.48 14.52
N ALA A 212 -17.91 3.17 15.40
CA ALA A 212 -16.66 2.66 15.96
C ALA A 212 -16.88 1.39 16.81
N LYS A 213 -17.99 1.30 17.58
CA LYS A 213 -18.35 0.07 18.30
C LYS A 213 -18.67 -1.08 17.36
N GLU A 214 -19.40 -0.81 16.29
CA GLU A 214 -19.75 -1.81 15.28
C GLU A 214 -18.48 -2.34 14.59
N ALA A 215 -17.55 -1.46 14.19
CA ALA A 215 -16.28 -1.86 13.59
C ALA A 215 -15.42 -2.71 14.54
N LEU A 216 -15.32 -2.33 15.82
CA LEU A 216 -14.58 -3.12 16.83
C LEU A 216 -15.24 -4.48 17.11
N ALA A 217 -16.58 -4.54 17.12
CA ALA A 217 -17.31 -5.78 17.31
C ALA A 217 -17.15 -6.73 16.12
N ALA A 218 -17.21 -6.19 14.89
CA ALA A 218 -16.96 -6.96 13.68
C ALA A 218 -15.54 -7.54 13.67
N ARG A 219 -14.53 -6.72 14.01
CA ARG A 219 -13.14 -7.20 14.13
C ARG A 219 -12.99 -8.32 15.16
N LYS A 220 -13.59 -8.16 16.34
CA LYS A 220 -13.55 -9.19 17.38
C LYS A 220 -14.25 -10.50 16.95
N GLN A 221 -15.29 -10.40 16.12
CA GLN A 221 -15.98 -11.57 15.61
C GLN A 221 -15.10 -12.31 14.59
N GLN A 222 -14.49 -11.57 13.67
CA GLN A 222 -13.54 -12.13 12.69
C GLN A 222 -12.36 -12.81 13.38
N GLU A 223 -11.75 -12.17 14.39
CA GLU A 223 -10.64 -12.79 15.16
C GLU A 223 -11.02 -14.12 15.81
N LYS A 224 -12.28 -14.30 16.21
CA LYS A 224 -12.75 -15.58 16.75
C LYS A 224 -13.01 -16.61 15.66
N GLU A 225 -13.53 -16.17 14.52
CA GLU A 225 -13.78 -17.04 13.37
C GLU A 225 -12.44 -17.59 12.85
N ASP A 226 -11.42 -16.74 12.71
CA ASP A 226 -10.06 -17.15 12.35
C ASP A 226 -9.47 -18.15 13.38
N GLU A 227 -9.62 -17.88 14.69
CA GLU A 227 -9.17 -18.79 15.76
C GLU A 227 -9.91 -20.14 15.77
N ASP A 228 -11.17 -20.19 15.34
CA ASP A 228 -11.96 -21.42 15.31
C ASP A 228 -11.66 -22.23 14.03
N GLU A 229 -11.42 -21.57 12.89
CA GLU A 229 -10.96 -22.21 11.64
C GLU A 229 -9.58 -22.87 11.83
N GLU A 230 -8.62 -22.20 12.48
CA GLU A 230 -7.31 -22.78 12.78
C GLU A 230 -7.41 -24.05 13.65
N LYS A 231 -8.32 -24.07 14.64
CA LYS A 231 -8.55 -25.27 15.47
C LYS A 231 -9.18 -26.42 14.68
N GLU A 232 -10.12 -26.13 13.78
CA GLU A 232 -10.74 -27.16 12.94
C GLU A 232 -9.75 -27.75 11.93
N GLU A 233 -8.84 -26.93 11.37
CA GLU A 233 -7.77 -27.41 10.49
C GLU A 233 -6.78 -28.33 11.24
N ASP A 234 -6.37 -27.95 12.46
CA ASP A 234 -5.50 -28.78 13.29
C ASP A 234 -6.17 -30.13 13.67
N GLU A 235 -7.45 -30.12 14.06
CA GLU A 235 -8.20 -31.35 14.37
C GLU A 235 -8.34 -32.28 13.15
N ASN A 236 -8.51 -31.73 11.96
CA ASN A 236 -8.68 -32.52 10.72
C ASN A 236 -7.34 -33.09 10.20
N VAL A 237 -6.21 -32.44 10.50
CA VAL A 237 -4.88 -32.99 10.24
C VAL A 237 -4.55 -34.14 11.21
N GLU A 238 -5.03 -34.08 12.46
CA GLU A 238 -4.88 -35.18 13.41
C GLU A 238 -5.71 -36.42 13.00
N ASP A 239 -6.97 -36.25 12.56
CA ASP A 239 -7.85 -37.35 12.12
C ASP A 239 -7.39 -38.02 10.79
N ALA A 240 -6.74 -37.26 9.90
CA ALA A 240 -6.20 -37.80 8.64
C ALA A 240 -4.93 -38.67 8.80
N SER A 241 -4.36 -38.76 10.02
CA SER A 241 -3.15 -39.54 10.31
C SER A 241 -3.41 -40.95 10.86
N GLU A 242 -4.67 -41.33 11.10
CA GLU A 242 -5.05 -42.70 11.46
C GLU A 242 -5.32 -43.56 10.21
N GLU A 243 -4.31 -44.29 9.71
CA GLU A 243 -4.52 -45.33 8.69
C GLU A 243 -5.34 -46.53 9.24
N PRO A 244 -6.19 -47.17 8.41
CA PRO A 244 -7.11 -48.22 8.85
C PRO A 244 -6.40 -49.57 9.13
N GLU A 245 -6.93 -50.30 10.12
CA GLU A 245 -6.45 -51.60 10.59
C GLU A 245 -6.14 -52.63 9.48
N GLN A 246 -5.04 -53.34 9.71
CA GLN A 246 -4.41 -54.36 8.87
C GLN A 246 -5.34 -55.54 8.51
N VAL A 247 -5.51 -55.81 7.22
CA VAL A 247 -6.01 -57.10 6.73
C VAL A 247 -4.82 -58.06 6.56
N GLN A 248 -4.80 -59.13 7.34
CA GLN A 248 -3.78 -60.19 7.31
C GLN A 248 -3.83 -60.97 6.00
N VAL A 249 -2.67 -61.18 5.38
CA VAL A 249 -2.49 -62.09 4.24
C VAL A 249 -1.68 -63.30 4.72
N GLU A 250 -2.28 -64.49 4.69
CA GLU A 250 -1.61 -65.79 4.87
C GLU A 250 -0.70 -66.09 3.68
N GLU A 251 0.55 -66.45 3.97
CA GLU A 251 1.50 -67.01 3.00
C GLU A 251 1.14 -68.45 2.63
N GLU A 252 0.97 -68.73 1.34
CA GLU A 252 1.13 -70.08 0.80
C GLU A 252 2.13 -70.07 -0.37
N LYS A 253 3.22 -70.83 -0.18
CA LYS A 253 4.26 -71.13 -1.19
C LYS A 253 3.66 -71.95 -2.33
N ILE A 254 4.24 -71.86 -3.55
CA ILE A 254 4.77 -73.02 -4.32
C ILE A 254 5.40 -72.56 -5.66
N ALA A 255 6.62 -73.08 -5.87
CA ALA A 255 7.34 -73.51 -7.08
C ALA A 255 7.45 -72.66 -8.38
N SER A 256 8.73 -72.36 -8.66
CA SER A 256 9.47 -72.39 -9.95
C SER A 256 8.78 -72.87 -11.23
N GLU A 257 8.98 -72.12 -12.32
CA GLU A 257 9.42 -72.69 -13.60
C GLU A 257 10.15 -71.63 -14.47
N GLU A 258 11.21 -72.09 -15.15
CA GLU A 258 12.12 -71.36 -16.03
C GLU A 258 11.48 -70.98 -17.38
N SER A 259 11.92 -69.86 -17.99
CA SER A 259 12.43 -69.84 -19.38
C SER A 259 12.90 -68.44 -19.79
N GLU A 260 14.15 -68.34 -20.26
CA GLU A 260 14.77 -67.18 -20.92
C GLU A 260 14.25 -66.97 -22.38
N PRO A 261 14.92 -66.21 -23.28
CA PRO A 261 14.67 -64.79 -23.57
C PRO A 261 14.36 -64.54 -25.07
N GLU A 262 13.88 -63.35 -25.46
CA GLU A 262 14.01 -62.89 -26.85
C GLU A 262 14.45 -61.42 -26.94
N GLN A 263 15.35 -61.19 -27.90
CA GLN A 263 16.14 -60.00 -28.17
C GLN A 263 15.51 -59.10 -29.26
N ASP A 264 16.12 -57.91 -29.39
CA ASP A 264 16.19 -57.00 -30.53
C ASP A 264 14.90 -56.22 -30.89
N VAL A 265 14.94 -54.93 -31.24
CA VAL A 265 15.85 -54.24 -32.17
C VAL A 265 15.99 -52.75 -31.82
N GLU A 266 17.21 -52.24 -32.00
CA GLU A 266 17.62 -50.82 -32.08
C GLU A 266 16.86 -50.02 -33.17
N GLU A 267 16.66 -48.71 -32.97
CA GLU A 267 17.13 -47.72 -33.96
C GLU A 267 17.29 -46.32 -33.34
N GLU A 268 18.56 -45.90 -33.25
CA GLU A 268 19.01 -44.51 -33.04
C GLU A 268 18.88 -43.73 -34.36
N VAL A 269 18.35 -42.50 -34.36
CA VAL A 269 18.91 -41.41 -35.19
C VAL A 269 18.74 -40.04 -34.49
N LYS A 270 19.86 -39.41 -34.12
CA LYS A 270 19.99 -38.01 -33.67
C LYS A 270 20.22 -37.01 -34.85
N PRO A 271 20.73 -35.78 -34.67
CA PRO A 271 20.04 -34.55 -35.04
C PRO A 271 20.68 -33.85 -36.27
N LYS A 272 20.06 -32.78 -36.78
CA LYS A 272 20.74 -31.86 -37.72
C LYS A 272 20.85 -30.44 -37.16
N LYS A 273 22.09 -29.96 -37.10
CA LYS A 273 22.53 -28.57 -36.93
C LYS A 273 22.85 -27.93 -38.29
N SER A 274 23.03 -26.60 -38.24
CA SER A 274 23.72 -25.68 -39.17
C SER A 274 22.86 -25.15 -40.33
N SER A 275 22.96 -23.89 -40.78
CA SER A 275 24.09 -22.94 -40.88
C SER A 275 23.53 -21.50 -41.04
N SER A 276 23.97 -20.46 -40.33
CA SER A 276 25.11 -19.54 -40.59
C SER A 276 25.07 -18.66 -41.87
N SER A 277 25.14 -17.33 -41.68
CA SER A 277 26.00 -16.31 -42.36
C SER A 277 25.40 -14.90 -42.08
N SER A 278 26.06 -13.91 -41.44
CA SER A 278 27.36 -13.24 -41.59
C SER A 278 27.50 -12.31 -42.79
N LYS A 279 27.43 -10.98 -42.54
CA LYS A 279 28.25 -9.85 -43.10
C LYS A 279 27.45 -8.55 -42.97
N LYS A 280 27.99 -7.33 -42.86
CA LYS A 280 29.28 -6.72 -42.46
C LYS A 280 29.02 -5.20 -42.52
N ARG A 281 29.41 -4.46 -41.47
CA ARG A 281 30.01 -3.10 -41.44
C ARG A 281 29.95 -2.23 -42.72
N LYS A 282 29.63 -0.93 -42.53
CA LYS A 282 30.58 0.19 -42.80
C LYS A 282 30.15 1.49 -42.10
N ALA A 283 31.15 2.13 -41.51
CA ALA A 283 31.16 3.51 -41.01
C ALA A 283 31.38 4.51 -42.17
N SER A 284 31.00 5.79 -41.99
CA SER A 284 31.95 6.93 -41.99
C SER A 284 31.25 8.31 -42.03
N THR A 285 31.55 9.14 -41.01
CA THR A 285 31.96 10.57 -41.04
C THR A 285 31.20 11.68 -41.83
N LYS A 286 30.77 12.68 -41.04
CA LYS A 286 31.26 14.10 -40.97
C LYS A 286 30.79 15.15 -42.01
N LYS A 287 30.07 16.18 -41.52
CA LYS A 287 30.23 17.65 -41.79
C LYS A 287 29.16 18.43 -40.99
N GLN A 288 29.45 19.22 -39.95
CA GLN A 288 29.98 20.60 -39.91
C GLN A 288 29.25 21.63 -40.78
N SER A 289 28.56 22.59 -40.15
CA SER A 289 28.21 23.96 -40.61
C SER A 289 27.22 24.60 -39.61
N LYS A 290 27.65 25.28 -38.53
CA LYS A 290 27.91 26.74 -38.44
C LYS A 290 26.99 27.61 -39.33
N LYS A 291 26.02 28.32 -38.73
CA LYS A 291 25.75 29.73 -39.06
C LYS A 291 24.98 30.47 -37.94
N ARG A 292 25.60 31.58 -37.53
CA ARG A 292 25.12 32.67 -36.68
C ARG A 292 24.17 33.61 -37.46
N LYS A 293 23.51 34.50 -36.69
CA LYS A 293 22.81 35.76 -37.00
C LYS A 293 21.29 35.57 -37.21
N LEU A 294 20.40 36.38 -36.65
CA LEU A 294 20.51 37.62 -35.87
C LEU A 294 19.91 37.45 -34.47
#